data_AF-Q9H867-F1
#
_entry.id   AF-Q9H867-F1
#
_cell.length_a   1.000
_cell.length_b   1.000
_cell.length_c   1.000
_cell.angle_alpha   90.00
_cell.angle_beta   90.00
_cell.angle_gamma   90.00
#
_symmetry.space_group_name_H-M   'P 1'
#
loop_
_entity.id
_entity.type
_entity.pdbx_description
1 polymer ?
#
loop_
_entity_poly.entity_id
_entity_poly.type
_entity_poly.pdbx_seq_one_letter_code
_entity_poly.pdbx_strand_id
1 'polypeptide(L)'
;MADTLESSLEDPLRSFVRVLEKRDGTVLRLQQYSSGGVGCVVWDAAIVLSKYLETPEFSGDGAHALSRRSVLELGSGTGAVGLMAATLGADVVVTDLEELQDLLKMNINMNKHLVTGSVQAKVLKWGEEIEGFPSPPDFILMADCIYYEESLEPLLKTLKDISGFETCIICCYEQRTMGKNPEIEKKYFELLQLDFDFEKIPLEKHDEEYRSEDIHIIYIRKKKSKFPS
;
A
#
# COMPACT_ATOMS: atom_id res chain seq x y z
N MET A 1 -47.63 -7.38 22.25
CA MET A 1 -46.31 -7.85 21.78
C MET A 1 -45.59 -6.61 21.30
N ALA A 2 -44.46 -6.29 21.91
CA ALA A 2 -43.62 -5.19 21.46
C ALA A 2 -42.93 -5.66 20.17
N ASP A 3 -43.39 -5.16 19.03
CA ASP A 3 -42.55 -5.14 17.83
C ASP A 3 -41.45 -4.13 18.13
N THR A 4 -40.31 -4.65 18.55
CA THR A 4 -39.04 -3.93 18.52
C THR A 4 -38.78 -3.64 17.05
N LEU A 5 -39.23 -2.48 16.59
CA LEU A 5 -38.67 -1.82 15.42
C LEU A 5 -37.18 -1.70 15.70
N GLU A 6 -36.40 -2.67 15.23
CA GLU A 6 -35.00 -2.46 14.95
C GLU A 6 -34.96 -1.31 13.96
N SER A 7 -34.78 -0.10 14.51
CA SER A 7 -34.36 1.03 13.72
C SER A 7 -33.03 0.59 13.11
N SER A 8 -33.07 0.18 11.85
CA SER A 8 -31.91 0.22 10.98
C SER A 8 -31.49 1.68 10.98
N LEU A 9 -30.64 2.04 11.95
CA LEU A 9 -29.88 3.27 11.90
C LEU A 9 -29.20 3.23 10.54
N GLU A 10 -29.69 4.06 9.63
CA GLU A 10 -29.11 4.20 8.29
C GLU A 10 -27.62 4.35 8.50
N ASP A 11 -26.83 3.41 7.98
CA ASP A 11 -25.38 3.46 8.06
C ASP A 11 -24.93 4.79 7.45
N PRO A 12 -24.52 5.78 8.25
CA PRO A 12 -24.29 7.15 7.77
C PRO A 12 -23.14 7.20 6.75
N LEU A 13 -22.24 6.22 6.83
CA LEU A 13 -21.08 6.07 5.97
C LEU A 13 -21.35 5.21 4.73
N ARG A 14 -22.54 4.58 4.66
CA ARG A 14 -22.94 3.65 3.59
C ARG A 14 -21.80 2.69 3.26
N SER A 15 -21.50 1.85 4.24
CA SER A 15 -20.36 0.95 4.23
C SER A 15 -20.62 -0.26 3.29
N PHE A 16 -19.56 -0.79 2.71
CA PHE A 16 -19.61 -1.95 1.80
C PHE A 16 -18.28 -2.69 1.81
N VAL A 17 -18.29 -3.98 1.45
CA VAL A 17 -17.09 -4.83 1.51
C VAL A 17 -16.55 -5.11 0.11
N ARG A 18 -15.28 -4.76 -0.15
CA ARG A 18 -14.54 -5.29 -1.30
C ARG A 18 -14.03 -6.68 -0.92
N VAL A 19 -14.29 -7.66 -1.78
CA VAL A 19 -13.66 -8.97 -1.69
C VAL A 19 -12.47 -8.99 -2.64
N LEU A 20 -11.32 -9.43 -2.14
CA LEU A 20 -10.12 -9.67 -2.94
C LEU A 20 -9.73 -11.15 -2.79
N GLU A 21 -9.86 -11.90 -3.89
CA GLU A 21 -9.56 -13.32 -3.91
C GLU A 21 -8.05 -13.56 -4.01
N LYS A 22 -7.53 -14.36 -3.08
CA LYS A 22 -6.14 -14.79 -3.05
C LYS A 22 -5.95 -16.00 -3.95
N ARG A 23 -4.71 -16.21 -4.38
CA ARG A 23 -4.37 -17.34 -5.26
C ARG A 23 -4.60 -18.72 -4.63
N ASP A 24 -4.58 -18.80 -3.30
CA ASP A 24 -4.86 -20.03 -2.54
C ASP A 24 -6.37 -20.32 -2.34
N GLY A 25 -7.25 -19.48 -2.92
CA GLY A 25 -8.71 -19.60 -2.81
C GLY A 25 -9.30 -18.99 -1.53
N THR A 26 -8.48 -18.45 -0.63
CA THR A 26 -8.98 -17.65 0.49
C THR A 26 -9.30 -16.21 0.04
N VAL A 27 -10.02 -15.45 0.86
CA VAL A 27 -10.52 -14.13 0.46
C VAL A 27 -10.25 -13.08 1.53
N LEU A 28 -9.61 -11.99 1.14
CA LEU A 28 -9.56 -10.79 1.95
C LEU A 28 -10.89 -10.05 1.84
N ARG A 29 -11.42 -9.60 2.97
CA ARG A 29 -12.64 -8.81 3.08
C ARG A 29 -12.27 -7.43 3.60
N LEU A 30 -12.41 -6.41 2.76
CA LEU A 30 -12.00 -5.05 3.07
C LEU A 30 -13.26 -4.20 3.21
N GLN A 31 -13.54 -3.77 4.43
CA GLN A 31 -14.53 -2.73 4.69
C GLN A 31 -14.11 -1.45 3.97
N GLN A 32 -15.10 -0.80 3.38
CA GLN A 32 -15.00 0.51 2.73
C GLN A 32 -16.18 1.37 3.15
N TYR A 33 -16.07 2.68 2.91
CA TYR A 33 -17.13 3.65 3.13
C TYR A 33 -17.35 4.46 1.85
N SER A 34 -18.60 4.62 1.44
CA SER A 34 -18.92 5.36 0.20
C SER A 34 -19.00 6.87 0.42
N SER A 35 -19.14 7.31 1.67
CA SER A 35 -18.84 8.67 2.09
C SER A 35 -17.55 8.67 2.92
N GLY A 36 -16.59 9.53 2.55
CA GLY A 36 -15.27 9.60 3.17
C GLY A 36 -14.22 10.21 2.24
N GLY A 37 -12.99 10.33 2.75
CA GLY A 37 -11.82 10.70 1.94
C GLY A 37 -11.39 9.56 1.01
N VAL A 38 -10.47 9.85 0.08
CA VAL A 38 -10.01 8.89 -0.94
C VAL A 38 -9.44 7.58 -0.37
N GLY A 39 -8.93 7.59 0.87
CA GLY A 39 -8.41 6.38 1.52
C GLY A 39 -9.48 5.42 2.07
N CYS A 40 -10.77 5.76 1.99
CA CYS A 40 -11.87 4.90 2.46
C CYS A 40 -12.26 3.78 1.47
N VAL A 41 -11.62 3.72 0.30
CA VAL A 41 -11.90 2.73 -0.77
C VAL A 41 -10.62 2.09 -1.28
N VAL A 42 -10.75 0.89 -1.84
CA VAL A 42 -9.66 0.15 -2.48
C VAL A 42 -9.54 0.63 -3.93
N TRP A 43 -8.40 1.23 -4.25
CA TRP A 43 -8.06 1.65 -5.61
C TRP A 43 -7.44 0.53 -6.43
N ASP A 44 -7.51 0.64 -7.75
CA ASP A 44 -7.08 -0.41 -8.67
C ASP A 44 -5.58 -0.71 -8.56
N ALA A 45 -4.72 0.29 -8.33
CA ALA A 45 -3.30 0.05 -8.08
C ALA A 45 -3.04 -0.81 -6.84
N ALA A 46 -3.87 -0.69 -5.79
CA ALA A 46 -3.75 -1.53 -4.60
C ALA A 46 -4.12 -2.99 -4.91
N ILE A 47 -5.08 -3.22 -5.80
CA ILE A 47 -5.47 -4.56 -6.26
C ILE A 47 -4.35 -5.16 -7.11
N VAL A 48 -3.89 -4.42 -8.13
CA VAL A 48 -2.81 -4.85 -9.01
C VAL A 48 -1.55 -5.16 -8.21
N LEU A 49 -1.16 -4.30 -7.25
CA LEU A 49 -0.02 -4.56 -6.38
C LEU A 49 -0.24 -5.79 -5.50
N SER A 50 -1.42 -5.94 -4.88
CA SER A 50 -1.72 -7.11 -4.05
C SER A 50 -1.58 -8.41 -4.85
N LYS A 51 -2.05 -8.44 -6.09
CA LYS A 51 -1.99 -9.61 -6.97
C LYS A 51 -0.59 -9.85 -7.52
N TYR A 52 0.15 -8.78 -7.82
CA TYR A 52 1.57 -8.87 -8.15
C TYR A 52 2.38 -9.56 -7.05
N LEU A 53 2.10 -9.28 -5.78
CA LEU A 53 2.78 -9.95 -4.66
C LEU A 53 2.51 -11.47 -4.62
N GLU A 54 1.46 -11.98 -5.27
CA GLU A 54 1.15 -13.43 -5.35
C GLU A 54 1.72 -14.13 -6.61
N THR A 55 2.38 -13.38 -7.50
CA THR A 55 2.98 -13.92 -8.72
C THR A 55 4.13 -14.87 -8.37
N PRO A 56 4.34 -15.97 -9.13
CA PRO A 56 5.50 -16.85 -8.94
C PRO A 56 6.83 -16.07 -9.00
N GLU A 57 6.94 -15.12 -9.92
CA GLU A 57 8.11 -14.30 -10.17
C GLU A 57 8.49 -13.45 -8.95
N PHE A 58 7.50 -12.92 -8.24
CA PHE A 58 7.74 -12.18 -7.00
C PHE A 58 7.92 -13.11 -5.79
N SER A 59 7.08 -14.13 -5.67
CA SER A 59 7.06 -15.05 -4.53
C SER A 59 8.38 -15.80 -4.35
N GLY A 60 9.04 -16.14 -5.47
CA GLY A 60 10.24 -16.97 -5.48
C GLY A 60 9.97 -18.46 -5.24
N ASP A 61 11.02 -19.28 -5.33
CA ASP A 61 10.93 -20.71 -5.09
C ASP A 61 10.97 -21.03 -3.58
N GLY A 62 9.93 -21.68 -3.07
CA GLY A 62 9.87 -22.16 -1.69
C GLY A 62 9.15 -21.19 -0.73
N ALA A 63 9.86 -20.68 0.27
CA ALA A 63 9.28 -19.70 1.19
C ALA A 63 9.08 -18.36 0.45
N HIS A 64 7.90 -17.78 0.59
CA HIS A 64 7.54 -16.53 -0.05
C HIS A 64 8.57 -15.42 0.23
N ALA A 65 8.90 -14.59 -0.76
CA ALA A 65 9.92 -13.54 -0.65
C ALA A 65 9.70 -12.55 0.51
N LEU A 66 8.44 -12.35 0.90
CA LEU A 66 8.05 -11.51 2.03
C LEU A 66 8.04 -12.22 3.39
N SER A 67 8.21 -13.55 3.43
CA SER A 67 8.13 -14.32 4.67
C SER A 67 9.17 -13.83 5.68
N ARG A 68 8.70 -13.44 6.87
CA ARG A 68 9.51 -12.89 7.99
C ARG A 68 10.29 -11.63 7.62
N ARG A 69 9.87 -10.91 6.58
CA ARG A 69 10.43 -9.61 6.20
C ARG A 69 9.65 -8.50 6.85
N SER A 70 10.36 -7.46 7.26
CA SER A 70 9.77 -6.23 7.74
C SER A 70 9.22 -5.42 6.56
N VAL A 71 7.92 -5.12 6.60
CA VAL A 71 7.23 -4.41 5.52
C VAL A 71 6.53 -3.18 6.09
N LEU A 72 6.70 -2.04 5.43
CA LEU A 72 5.95 -0.83 5.72
C LEU A 72 5.09 -0.46 4.52
N GLU A 73 3.78 -0.27 4.71
CA GLU A 73 2.93 0.34 3.68
C GLU A 73 2.67 1.81 4.03
N LEU A 74 2.97 2.71 3.09
CA LEU A 74 2.68 4.14 3.19
C LEU A 74 1.39 4.45 2.44
N GLY A 75 0.49 5.24 3.04
CA GLY A 75 -0.79 5.61 2.40
C GLY A 75 -1.68 4.38 2.17
N SER A 76 -1.78 3.53 3.19
CA SER A 76 -2.40 2.22 3.09
C SER A 76 -3.92 2.25 2.86
N GLY A 77 -4.60 3.37 3.18
CA GLY A 77 -6.04 3.52 3.03
C GLY A 77 -6.81 2.45 3.80
N THR A 78 -7.34 1.47 3.08
CA THR A 78 -8.03 0.30 3.68
C THR A 78 -7.08 -0.77 4.21
N GLY A 79 -5.77 -0.69 3.90
CA GLY A 79 -4.75 -1.68 4.24
C GLY A 79 -4.71 -2.88 3.29
N ALA A 80 -5.23 -2.75 2.07
CA ALA A 80 -5.40 -3.88 1.16
C ALA A 80 -4.08 -4.60 0.85
N VAL A 81 -3.04 -3.85 0.49
CA VAL A 81 -1.74 -4.41 0.08
C VAL A 81 -0.99 -4.94 1.29
N GLY A 82 -0.95 -4.20 2.40
CA GLY A 82 -0.31 -4.64 3.63
C GLY A 82 -0.98 -5.87 4.24
N LEU A 83 -2.31 -5.98 4.18
CA LEU A 83 -3.01 -7.21 4.58
C LEU A 83 -2.62 -8.38 3.67
N MET A 84 -2.58 -8.18 2.36
CA MET A 84 -2.09 -9.21 1.43
C MET A 84 -0.66 -9.65 1.82
N ALA A 85 0.27 -8.70 1.99
CA ALA A 85 1.64 -8.99 2.42
C ALA A 85 1.69 -9.79 3.74
N ALA A 86 0.86 -9.44 4.73
CA ALA A 86 0.79 -10.14 6.01
C ALA A 86 0.26 -11.58 5.88
N THR A 87 -0.68 -11.84 4.96
CA THR A 87 -1.11 -13.22 4.63
C THR A 87 0.00 -14.03 3.93
N LEU A 88 0.93 -13.34 3.26
CA LEU A 88 2.11 -13.93 2.61
C LEU A 88 3.32 -14.05 3.54
N GLY A 89 3.12 -13.84 4.85
CA GLY A 89 4.10 -14.10 5.90
C GLY A 89 4.96 -12.91 6.31
N ALA A 90 4.69 -11.69 5.84
CA ALA A 90 5.41 -10.49 6.26
C ALA A 90 5.05 -10.02 7.67
N ASP A 91 6.00 -9.30 8.29
CA ASP A 91 5.78 -8.49 9.48
C ASP A 91 5.49 -7.05 9.07
N VAL A 92 4.19 -6.71 8.98
CA VAL A 92 3.69 -5.51 8.32
C VAL A 92 3.32 -4.42 9.31
N VAL A 93 3.73 -3.19 9.00
CA VAL A 93 3.15 -1.98 9.57
C VAL A 93 2.42 -1.26 8.44
N VAL A 94 1.09 -1.17 8.52
CA VAL A 94 0.28 -0.37 7.60
C VAL A 94 0.13 1.03 8.18
N THR A 95 0.37 2.06 7.37
CA THR A 95 0.34 3.44 7.84
C THR A 95 -0.52 4.36 6.99
N ASP A 96 -1.13 5.31 7.66
CA ASP A 96 -1.93 6.39 7.06
C ASP A 96 -2.16 7.50 8.09
N LEU A 97 -3.02 8.47 7.76
CA LEU A 97 -3.48 9.53 8.66
C LEU A 97 -4.32 8.97 9.82
N GLU A 98 -4.48 9.79 10.87
CA GLU A 98 -5.24 9.46 12.08
C GLU A 98 -6.69 9.03 11.75
N GLU A 99 -7.33 9.74 10.82
CA GLU A 99 -8.71 9.49 10.42
C GLU A 99 -8.98 8.12 9.78
N LEU A 100 -7.95 7.43 9.29
CA LEU A 100 -8.09 6.08 8.70
C LEU A 100 -7.71 4.94 9.65
N GLN A 101 -7.22 5.24 10.86
CA GLN A 101 -6.75 4.21 11.78
C GLN A 101 -7.85 3.24 12.21
N ASP A 102 -9.08 3.71 12.38
CA ASP A 102 -10.22 2.86 12.74
C ASP A 102 -10.60 1.91 11.61
N LEU A 103 -10.55 2.38 10.36
CA LEU A 103 -10.78 1.55 9.18
C LEU A 103 -9.70 0.48 9.04
N LEU A 104 -8.43 0.85 9.19
CA LEU A 104 -7.30 -0.08 9.15
C LEU A 104 -7.43 -1.16 10.24
N LYS A 105 -7.69 -0.77 11.49
CA LYS A 105 -7.87 -1.71 12.61
C LYS A 105 -9.05 -2.65 12.37
N MET A 106 -10.15 -2.15 11.80
CA MET A 106 -11.31 -2.96 11.44
C MET A 106 -10.95 -4.01 10.39
N ASN A 107 -10.28 -3.60 9.30
CA ASN A 107 -9.85 -4.49 8.23
C ASN A 107 -8.82 -5.52 8.71
N ILE A 108 -7.89 -5.13 9.58
CA ILE A 108 -6.99 -6.07 10.26
C ILE A 108 -7.79 -7.11 11.05
N ASN A 109 -8.73 -6.68 11.89
CA ASN A 109 -9.50 -7.62 12.72
C ASN A 109 -10.38 -8.57 11.88
N MET A 110 -10.94 -8.10 10.76
CA MET A 110 -11.71 -8.93 9.83
C MET A 110 -10.88 -10.03 9.18
N ASN A 111 -9.60 -9.77 8.91
CA ASN A 111 -8.73 -10.68 8.13
C ASN A 111 -7.66 -11.40 8.98
N LYS A 112 -7.59 -11.14 10.29
CA LYS A 112 -6.55 -11.71 11.19
C LYS A 112 -6.42 -13.24 11.15
N HIS A 113 -7.48 -13.95 10.77
CA HIS A 113 -7.48 -15.42 10.67
C HIS A 113 -6.73 -15.94 9.43
N LEU A 114 -6.42 -15.08 8.46
CA LEU A 114 -5.63 -15.39 7.25
C LEU A 114 -4.16 -14.97 7.39
N VAL A 115 -3.82 -14.15 8.38
CA VAL A 115 -2.48 -13.59 8.56
C VAL A 115 -1.52 -14.68 9.05
N THR A 116 -0.45 -14.92 8.29
CA THR A 116 0.61 -15.88 8.63
C THR A 116 1.89 -15.23 9.14
N GLY A 117 2.06 -13.92 8.91
CA GLY A 117 3.08 -13.07 9.54
C GLY A 117 2.49 -12.24 10.70
N SER A 118 2.69 -10.93 10.67
CA SER A 118 2.07 -9.99 11.62
C SER A 118 1.60 -8.72 10.92
N VAL A 119 0.62 -8.03 11.49
CA VAL A 119 0.14 -6.74 10.96
C VAL A 119 -0.30 -5.82 12.09
N GLN A 120 0.09 -4.56 12.02
CA GLN A 120 -0.38 -3.49 12.91
C GLN A 120 -0.59 -2.20 12.13
N ALA A 121 -1.54 -1.39 12.60
CA ALA A 121 -1.79 -0.04 12.06
C ALA A 121 -1.05 1.00 12.91
N LYS A 122 -0.42 1.98 12.25
CA LYS A 122 0.17 3.16 12.88
C LYS A 122 -0.17 4.42 12.11
N VAL A 123 -0.20 5.55 12.82
CA VAL A 123 -0.28 6.87 12.21
C VAL A 123 1.08 7.22 11.64
N LEU A 124 1.11 7.65 10.38
CA LEU A 124 2.28 8.25 9.77
C LEU A 124 1.81 9.29 8.76
N LYS A 125 2.08 10.56 9.06
CA LYS A 125 1.90 11.65 8.12
C LYS A 125 3.21 11.91 7.39
N TRP A 126 3.15 11.94 6.06
CA TRP A 126 4.35 12.11 5.25
C TRP A 126 5.04 13.45 5.53
N GLY A 127 6.36 13.46 5.45
CA GLY A 127 7.22 14.61 5.71
C GLY A 127 7.53 14.89 7.19
N GLU A 128 6.75 14.35 8.13
CA GLU A 128 6.97 14.53 9.57
C GLU A 128 8.08 13.60 10.11
N GLU A 129 8.47 13.79 11.37
CA GLU A 129 9.44 12.93 12.03
C GLU A 129 8.89 11.51 12.20
N ILE A 130 9.74 10.52 11.90
CA ILE A 130 9.34 9.12 11.89
C ILE A 130 9.69 8.48 13.24
N GLU A 131 8.68 8.23 14.05
CA GLU A 131 8.84 7.56 15.34
C GLU A 131 8.51 6.06 15.27
N GLY A 132 9.25 5.23 16.01
CA GLY A 132 8.93 3.79 16.15
C GLY A 132 9.34 2.91 14.96
N PHE A 133 10.23 3.40 14.09
CA PHE A 133 10.89 2.65 13.02
C PHE A 133 12.42 2.70 13.21
N PRO A 134 12.98 1.96 14.19
CA PRO A 134 14.39 2.07 14.57
C PRO A 134 15.36 1.50 13.53
N SER A 135 14.87 0.67 12.62
CA SER A 135 15.63 0.07 11.52
C SER A 135 14.86 0.24 10.21
N PRO A 136 15.56 0.46 9.09
CA PRO A 136 14.90 0.47 7.79
C PRO A 136 14.16 -0.84 7.52
N PRO A 137 12.94 -0.79 6.95
CA PRO A 137 12.22 -1.99 6.56
C PRO A 137 12.90 -2.68 5.37
N ASP A 138 12.70 -3.98 5.24
CA ASP A 138 13.13 -4.75 4.06
C ASP A 138 12.36 -4.28 2.82
N PHE A 139 11.05 -4.05 2.97
CA PHE A 139 10.18 -3.56 1.90
C PHE A 139 9.37 -2.34 2.32
N ILE A 140 9.17 -1.43 1.36
CA ILE A 140 8.17 -0.37 1.46
C ILE A 140 7.18 -0.55 0.33
N LEU A 141 5.88 -0.57 0.63
CA LEU A 141 4.80 -0.67 -0.34
C LEU A 141 4.07 0.67 -0.45
N MET A 142 3.72 1.05 -1.67
CA MET A 142 2.90 2.23 -1.97
C MET A 142 1.92 1.89 -3.10
N ALA A 143 0.65 2.22 -2.90
CA ALA A 143 -0.38 2.10 -3.93
C ALA A 143 -1.13 3.44 -4.06
N ASP A 144 -1.15 4.01 -5.27
CA ASP A 144 -1.83 5.28 -5.59
C ASP A 144 -1.49 6.45 -4.65
N CYS A 145 -0.23 6.56 -4.24
CA CYS A 145 0.25 7.69 -3.42
C CYS A 145 0.61 8.95 -4.24
N ILE A 146 0.59 8.88 -5.58
CA ILE A 146 1.06 9.95 -6.49
C ILE A 146 -0.16 10.66 -7.11
N TYR A 147 -0.79 11.57 -6.35
CA TYR A 147 -2.01 12.25 -6.83
C TYR A 147 -2.22 13.68 -6.31
N TYR A 148 -1.67 14.05 -5.15
CA TYR A 148 -1.62 15.44 -4.68
C TYR A 148 -0.23 16.03 -4.86
N GLU A 149 -0.14 17.20 -5.51
CA GLU A 149 1.14 17.86 -5.79
C GLU A 149 1.86 18.26 -4.49
N GLU A 150 1.11 18.75 -3.51
CA GLU A 150 1.59 19.17 -2.19
C GLU A 150 2.11 18.00 -1.33
N SER A 151 1.79 16.76 -1.71
CA SER A 151 2.21 15.55 -0.98
C SER A 151 3.48 14.93 -1.54
N LEU A 152 3.97 15.38 -2.70
CA LEU A 152 5.14 14.78 -3.37
C LEU A 152 6.42 14.95 -2.54
N GLU A 153 6.77 16.18 -2.16
CA GLU A 153 7.97 16.44 -1.35
C GLU A 153 7.89 15.79 0.04
N PRO A 154 6.75 15.86 0.78
CA PRO A 154 6.58 15.10 2.03
C PRO A 154 6.75 13.59 1.87
N LEU A 155 6.15 12.98 0.85
CA LEU A 155 6.26 11.54 0.58
C LEU A 155 7.71 11.13 0.31
N LEU A 156 8.40 11.88 -0.56
CA LEU A 156 9.80 11.60 -0.91
C LEU A 156 10.74 11.81 0.28
N LYS A 157 10.48 12.84 1.12
CA LYS A 157 11.19 13.01 2.38
C LYS A 157 11.00 11.79 3.28
N THR A 158 9.77 11.32 3.48
CA THR A 158 9.50 10.11 4.27
C THR A 158 10.26 8.91 3.73
N LEU A 159 10.19 8.64 2.42
CA LEU A 159 10.94 7.55 1.80
C LEU A 159 12.44 7.66 2.07
N LYS A 160 13.01 8.86 1.94
CA LYS A 160 14.43 9.11 2.21
C LYS A 160 14.80 8.87 3.67
N ASP A 161 13.94 9.25 4.59
CA ASP A 161 14.20 9.12 6.03
C ASP A 161 14.08 7.67 6.51
N ILE A 162 13.13 6.89 5.99
CA ILE A 162 12.90 5.52 6.45
C ILE A 162 13.67 4.44 5.68
N SER A 163 13.98 4.65 4.40
CA SER A 163 14.63 3.62 3.58
C SER A 163 16.14 3.53 3.85
N GLY A 164 16.63 2.29 3.90
CA GLY A 164 18.04 1.95 3.87
C GLY A 164 18.50 1.64 2.45
N PHE A 165 19.79 1.36 2.27
CA PHE A 165 20.34 0.98 0.96
C PHE A 165 19.88 -0.40 0.47
N GLU A 166 19.45 -1.26 1.39
CA GLU A 166 18.93 -2.60 1.09
C GLU A 166 17.40 -2.66 1.04
N THR A 167 16.71 -1.55 1.38
CA THR A 167 15.25 -1.48 1.32
C THR A 167 14.78 -1.55 -0.14
N CYS A 168 13.87 -2.47 -0.44
CA CYS A 168 13.19 -2.57 -1.72
C CYS A 168 11.84 -1.84 -1.64
N ILE A 169 11.70 -0.74 -2.36
CA ILE A 169 10.46 0.02 -2.39
C ILE A 169 9.68 -0.41 -3.65
N ILE A 170 8.44 -0.82 -3.48
CA ILE A 170 7.54 -1.22 -4.57
C ILE A 170 6.39 -0.21 -4.60
N CYS A 171 6.33 0.57 -5.67
CA CYS A 171 5.29 1.56 -5.88
C CYS A 171 4.41 1.12 -7.05
N CYS A 172 3.11 1.07 -6.84
CA CYS A 172 2.12 0.86 -7.88
C CYS A 172 1.23 2.10 -7.99
N TYR A 173 0.98 2.58 -9.20
CA TYR A 173 0.12 3.74 -9.42
C TYR A 173 -0.57 3.66 -10.77
N GLU A 174 -1.78 4.21 -10.86
CA GLU A 174 -2.47 4.46 -12.12
C GLU A 174 -1.95 5.76 -12.76
N GLN A 175 -1.48 5.68 -14.00
CA GLN A 175 -1.14 6.83 -14.81
C GLN A 175 -2.40 7.54 -15.28
N ARG A 176 -2.61 8.75 -14.78
CA ARG A 176 -3.79 9.58 -15.09
C ARG A 176 -3.43 10.66 -16.10
N THR A 177 -4.14 10.69 -17.23
CA THR A 177 -3.85 11.60 -18.36
C THR A 177 -4.63 12.92 -18.34
N MET A 178 -5.57 13.07 -17.40
CA MET A 178 -6.46 14.24 -17.31
C MET A 178 -5.99 15.28 -16.28
N GLY A 179 -6.29 16.55 -16.53
CA GLY A 179 -6.06 17.63 -15.57
C GLY A 179 -4.57 17.87 -15.33
N LYS A 180 -4.18 18.06 -14.07
CA LYS A 180 -2.79 18.28 -13.65
C LYS A 180 -2.01 16.98 -13.38
N ASN A 181 -2.64 15.83 -13.53
CA ASN A 181 -2.04 14.56 -13.15
C ASN A 181 -0.75 14.24 -13.92
N PRO A 182 -0.66 14.49 -15.25
CA PRO A 182 0.60 14.29 -15.98
C PRO A 182 1.76 15.12 -15.42
N GLU A 183 1.50 16.37 -14.99
CA GLU A 183 2.50 17.24 -14.40
C GLU A 183 2.92 16.78 -13.00
N ILE A 184 1.97 16.29 -12.20
CA ILE A 184 2.23 15.73 -10.85
C ILE A 184 3.09 14.47 -10.97
N GLU A 185 2.74 13.55 -11.87
CA GLU A 185 3.53 12.33 -12.15
C GLU A 185 4.94 12.70 -12.58
N LYS A 186 5.07 13.61 -13.55
CA LYS A 186 6.39 14.07 -14.04
C LYS A 186 7.22 14.67 -12.90
N LYS A 187 6.63 15.56 -12.10
CA LYS A 187 7.29 16.20 -10.95
C LYS A 187 7.74 15.16 -9.91
N TYR A 188 6.92 14.15 -9.64
CA TYR A 188 7.28 13.05 -8.74
C TYR A 188 8.55 12.35 -9.20
N PHE A 189 8.63 11.94 -10.48
CA PHE A 189 9.82 11.26 -11.00
C PHE A 189 11.05 12.18 -11.08
N GLU A 190 10.86 13.48 -11.37
CA GLU A 190 11.93 14.47 -11.36
C GLU A 190 12.56 14.66 -9.98
N LEU A 191 11.76 14.59 -8.92
CA LEU A 191 12.22 14.68 -7.53
C LEU A 191 12.75 13.33 -7.03
N LEU A 192 12.09 12.21 -7.36
CA LEU A 192 12.47 10.86 -6.95
C LEU A 192 13.91 10.53 -7.39
N GLN A 193 14.27 10.86 -8.63
CA GLN A 193 15.59 10.58 -9.18
C GLN A 193 16.73 11.32 -8.46
N LEU A 194 16.46 12.30 -7.59
CA LEU A 194 17.52 12.99 -6.85
C LEU A 194 18.21 12.05 -5.85
N ASP A 195 17.43 11.21 -5.17
CA ASP A 195 17.89 10.34 -4.08
C ASP A 195 17.70 8.84 -4.38
N PHE A 196 16.95 8.49 -5.43
CA PHE A 196 16.60 7.11 -5.75
C PHE A 196 16.87 6.74 -7.21
N ASP A 197 17.19 5.47 -7.43
CA ASP A 197 17.10 4.82 -8.73
C ASP A 197 15.77 4.07 -8.81
N PHE A 198 15.17 3.99 -9.99
CA PHE A 198 13.93 3.25 -10.17
C PHE A 198 13.85 2.55 -11.53
N GLU A 199 13.11 1.46 -11.57
CA GLU A 199 12.88 0.66 -12.78
C GLU A 199 11.41 0.22 -12.83
N LYS A 200 10.80 0.31 -14.02
CA LYS A 200 9.44 -0.18 -14.25
C LYS A 200 9.46 -1.69 -14.43
N ILE A 201 8.54 -2.37 -13.74
CA ILE A 201 8.29 -3.79 -13.93
C ILE A 201 7.46 -3.98 -15.20
N PRO A 202 7.94 -4.79 -16.18
CA PRO A 202 7.19 -5.09 -17.40
C PRO A 202 5.80 -5.68 -17.10
N LEU A 203 4.81 -5.35 -17.93
CA LEU A 203 3.42 -5.77 -17.75
C LEU A 203 3.25 -7.29 -17.79
N GLU A 204 4.15 -7.99 -18.48
CA GLU A 204 4.17 -9.46 -18.57
C GLU A 204 4.58 -10.12 -17.25
N LYS A 205 5.18 -9.36 -16.31
CA LYS A 205 5.50 -9.83 -14.96
C LYS A 205 4.41 -9.50 -13.94
N HIS A 206 3.35 -8.79 -14.34
CA HIS A 206 2.19 -8.57 -13.49
C HIS A 206 1.33 -9.83 -13.46
N ASP A 207 0.36 -9.88 -12.55
CA ASP A 207 -0.67 -10.92 -12.57
C ASP A 207 -1.42 -10.89 -13.92
N GLU A 208 -1.66 -12.07 -14.51
CA GLU A 208 -2.22 -12.19 -15.87
C GLU A 208 -3.63 -11.60 -16.00
N GLU A 209 -4.42 -11.66 -14.92
CA GLU A 209 -5.80 -11.18 -14.84
C GLU A 209 -5.89 -9.77 -14.24
N TYR A 210 -5.02 -9.46 -13.27
CA TYR A 210 -5.04 -8.21 -12.52
C TYR A 210 -3.88 -7.29 -12.92
N ARG A 211 -3.98 -6.74 -14.14
CA ARG A 211 -3.02 -5.79 -14.72
C ARG A 211 -3.69 -4.85 -15.71
N SER A 212 -3.07 -3.70 -15.96
CA SER A 212 -3.54 -2.73 -16.96
C SER A 212 -2.37 -1.93 -17.55
N GLU A 213 -2.49 -1.47 -18.78
CA GLU A 213 -1.47 -0.67 -19.48
C GLU A 213 -1.23 0.70 -18.83
N ASP A 214 -2.24 1.21 -18.12
CA ASP A 214 -2.18 2.46 -17.36
C ASP A 214 -1.80 2.26 -15.89
N ILE A 215 -1.67 1.03 -15.38
CA ILE A 215 -1.24 0.77 -14.00
C ILE A 215 0.20 0.25 -14.01
N HIS A 216 1.09 1.02 -13.40
CA HIS A 216 2.53 0.75 -13.42
C HIS A 216 3.01 0.31 -12.05
N ILE A 217 3.79 -0.77 -12.02
CA ILE A 217 4.59 -1.16 -10.86
C ILE A 217 6.03 -0.75 -11.12
N ILE A 218 6.64 -0.04 -10.17
CA ILE A 218 8.04 0.36 -10.20
C ILE A 218 8.77 -0.13 -8.95
N TYR A 219 10.00 -0.60 -9.14
CA TYR A 219 10.95 -0.82 -8.06
C TYR A 219 11.80 0.42 -7.89
N ILE A 220 11.93 0.87 -6.64
CA ILE A 220 12.69 2.04 -6.25
C ILE A 220 13.75 1.60 -5.23
N ARG A 221 14.98 2.09 -5.39
CA ARG A 221 16.11 1.83 -4.49
C ARG A 221 16.85 3.11 -4.17
N LYS A 222 17.26 3.26 -2.92
CA LYS A 222 18.01 4.44 -2.46
C LYS A 222 19.41 4.46 -3.08
N LYS A 223 19.79 5.59 -3.66
CA LYS A 223 21.15 5.78 -4.20
C LYS A 223 22.17 5.73 -3.07
N LYS A 224 23.27 5.02 -3.29
CA LYS A 224 24.44 5.11 -2.40
C LYS A 224 25.01 6.53 -2.52
N SER A 225 25.18 7.23 -1.39
CA SER A 225 25.81 8.55 -1.39
C SER A 225 27.17 8.47 -2.09
N LYS A 226 27.44 9.39 -3.01
CA LYS A 226 28.76 9.50 -3.66
C LYS A 226 29.84 10.04 -2.72
N PHE A 227 29.46 10.54 -1.54
CA PHE A 227 30.36 11.05 -0.53
C PHE A 227 30.22 10.20 0.74
N PRO A 228 31.29 9.54 1.22
CA PRO A 228 31.27 8.93 2.54
C PRO A 228 30.99 10.02 3.58
N SER A 229 30.06 9.74 4.50
CA SER A 229 29.86 10.55 5.71
C SER A 229 31.11 10.57 6.58
#